data_AF-M5GF04-F1
#
_entry.id   AF-M5GF04-F1
#
_cell.length_a   1.000
_cell.length_b   1.000
_cell.length_c   1.000
_cell.angle_alpha   90.00
_cell.angle_beta   90.00
_cell.angle_gamma   90.00
#
_symmetry.space_group_name_H-M   'P 1'
#
loop_
_entity.id
_entity.type
_entity.pdbx_description
1 polymer ?
#
loop_
_entity_poly.entity_id
_entity_poly.type
_entity_poly.pdbx_seq_one_letter_code
_entity_poly.pdbx_strand_id
1 'polypeptide(L)'
;MAPTTRLWMSCWFLVSTLVVFWDAGYCLLRPRSMEGGDLNWIWTPYNLYAKVDYIYGVPAFENNEGFTSAQALLNLVENFINLTYLYSAHIAKSPVAPVIGFTGVVMTFSKTVLYWAQEYYCGYCKIGHNTISDITTLWVIPNGIWLLVPGIIICVLGNDIATSLRTQKTIEDVRKID
;
A
#
# COMPACT_ATOMS: atom_id res chain seq x y z
N MET A 1 -1.99 -27.22 11.58
CA MET A 1 -0.76 -26.98 10.79
C MET A 1 -0.43 -25.50 10.97
N ALA A 2 0.77 -25.14 11.44
CA ALA A 2 1.13 -23.73 11.59
C ALA A 2 1.11 -23.07 10.20
N PRO A 3 0.60 -21.83 10.05
CA PRO A 3 0.62 -21.14 8.76
C PRO A 3 2.06 -21.11 8.24
N THR A 4 2.27 -21.52 6.99
CA THR A 4 3.58 -21.40 6.34
C THR A 4 3.88 -19.92 6.12
N THR A 5 4.71 -19.35 7.00
CA THR A 5 5.12 -17.96 6.88
C THR A 5 6.05 -17.82 5.68
N ARG A 6 5.58 -17.10 4.65
CA ARG A 6 6.37 -16.84 3.44
C ARG A 6 7.26 -15.62 3.69
N LEU A 7 8.57 -15.84 3.69
CA LEU A 7 9.55 -14.80 4.02
C LEU A 7 9.44 -13.60 3.07
N TRP A 8 9.33 -13.82 1.77
CA TRP A 8 9.23 -12.75 0.77
C TRP A 8 8.03 -11.82 1.02
N MET A 9 6.89 -12.36 1.45
CA MET A 9 5.72 -11.56 1.80
C MET A 9 6.00 -10.72 3.04
N SER A 10 6.62 -11.32 4.04
CA SER A 10 6.98 -10.64 5.27
C SER A 10 7.98 -9.50 5.02
N CYS A 11 8.94 -9.72 4.12
CA CYS A 11 9.84 -8.68 3.64
C CYS A 11 9.07 -7.56 2.93
N TRP A 12 8.11 -7.90 2.06
CA TRP A 12 7.26 -6.90 1.42
C TRP A 12 6.50 -6.06 2.45
N PHE A 13 5.76 -6.68 3.37
CA PHE A 13 5.02 -5.96 4.42
C PHE A 13 5.91 -5.08 5.29
N LEU A 14 7.13 -5.53 5.61
CA LEU A 14 8.08 -4.75 6.40
C LEU A 14 8.59 -3.53 5.62
N VAL A 15 9.09 -3.76 4.41
CA VAL A 15 9.66 -2.68 3.56
C VAL A 15 8.56 -1.69 3.17
N SER A 16 7.39 -2.17 2.78
CA SER A 16 6.26 -1.31 2.43
C SER A 16 5.81 -0.46 3.59
N THR A 17 5.74 -1.01 4.80
CA THR A 17 5.38 -0.25 6.00
C THR A 17 6.33 0.92 6.23
N LEU A 18 7.64 0.72 6.08
CA LEU A 18 8.64 1.78 6.24
C LEU A 18 8.49 2.86 5.16
N VAL A 19 8.38 2.46 3.89
CA VAL A 19 8.23 3.39 2.76
C VAL A 19 6.93 4.19 2.87
N VAL A 20 5.82 3.52 3.20
CA VAL A 20 4.49 4.12 3.29
C VAL A 20 4.36 5.04 4.51
N PHE A 21 5.03 4.75 5.64
CA PHE A 21 5.08 5.70 6.74
C PHE A 21 5.87 6.96 6.38
N TRP A 22 6.97 6.79 5.64
CA TRP A 22 7.76 7.92 5.16
C TRP A 22 6.96 8.77 4.16
N ASP A 23 6.25 8.16 3.23
CA ASP A 23 5.30 8.83 2.32
C ASP A 23 4.16 9.56 3.06
N ALA A 24 3.51 8.89 4.02
CA ALA A 24 2.44 9.51 4.80
C ALA A 24 2.98 10.70 5.62
N GLY A 25 4.18 10.58 6.17
CA GLY A 25 4.88 11.67 6.86
C GLY A 25 5.12 12.86 5.94
N TYR A 26 5.56 12.63 4.70
CA TYR A 26 5.69 13.70 3.70
C TYR A 26 4.36 14.44 3.51
N CYS A 27 3.27 13.71 3.30
CA CYS A 27 1.97 14.30 2.98
C CYS A 27 1.33 15.04 4.17
N LEU A 28 1.40 14.47 5.37
CA LEU A 28 0.75 15.02 6.56
C LEU A 28 1.51 16.19 7.19
N LEU A 29 2.81 16.35 6.88
CA LEU A 29 3.64 17.44 7.40
C LEU A 29 3.82 18.60 6.41
N ARG A 30 3.06 18.63 5.30
CA ARG A 30 3.08 19.77 4.37
C ARG A 30 2.62 21.05 5.11
N PRO A 31 3.28 22.21 4.91
CA PRO A 31 4.33 22.46 3.93
C PRO A 31 5.76 22.24 4.46
N ARG A 32 5.95 21.88 5.74
CA ARG A 32 7.28 21.72 6.36
C ARG A 32 8.13 20.64 5.69
N SER A 33 7.49 19.60 5.18
CA SER A 33 8.11 18.49 4.44
C SER A 33 8.40 18.80 2.96
N MET A 34 7.87 19.89 2.39
CA MET A 34 7.98 20.22 0.97
C MET A 34 9.27 21.00 0.66
N GLU A 35 9.64 21.12 -0.62
CA GLU A 35 10.81 21.90 -1.05
C GLU A 35 10.74 23.34 -0.49
N GLY A 36 11.76 23.73 0.29
CA GLY A 36 11.80 25.02 0.99
C GLY A 36 11.30 24.99 2.45
N GLY A 37 10.68 23.90 2.90
CA GLY A 37 10.28 23.68 4.28
C GLY A 37 11.44 23.28 5.21
N ASP A 38 11.27 23.50 6.51
CA ASP A 38 12.29 23.26 7.54
C ASP A 38 12.57 21.77 7.81
N LEU A 39 11.65 20.88 7.44
CA LEU A 39 11.80 19.43 7.55
C LEU A 39 12.13 18.75 6.21
N ASN A 40 12.24 19.50 5.11
CA ASN A 40 12.41 18.96 3.76
C ASN A 40 13.64 18.04 3.61
N TRP A 41 14.68 18.25 4.41
CA TRP A 41 15.89 17.45 4.35
C TRP A 41 15.63 15.95 4.55
N ILE A 42 14.56 15.56 5.27
CA ILE A 42 14.13 14.17 5.45
C ILE A 42 13.49 13.59 4.18
N TRP A 43 12.87 14.44 3.36
CA TRP A 43 12.08 14.08 2.18
C TRP A 43 12.65 14.63 0.87
N THR A 44 13.95 14.97 0.84
CA THR A 44 14.62 15.54 -0.34
C THR A 44 14.29 14.84 -1.68
N PRO A 45 14.16 13.50 -1.77
CA PRO A 45 13.76 12.85 -3.03
C PRO A 45 12.38 13.27 -3.56
N TYR A 46 11.46 13.67 -2.67
CA TYR A 46 10.15 14.19 -3.05
C TYR A 46 10.24 15.53 -3.77
N ASN A 47 11.33 16.29 -3.69
CA ASN A 47 11.49 17.52 -4.48
C ASN A 47 11.41 17.24 -5.98
N LEU A 48 11.97 16.11 -6.43
CA LEU A 48 11.85 15.67 -7.82
C LEU A 48 10.47 15.06 -8.07
N TYR A 49 10.04 14.15 -7.19
CA TYR A 49 8.77 13.44 -7.37
C TYR A 49 7.57 14.39 -7.45
N ALA A 50 7.51 15.41 -6.60
CA ALA A 50 6.48 16.45 -6.58
C ALA A 50 6.44 17.33 -7.84
N LYS A 51 7.52 17.37 -8.62
CA LYS A 51 7.57 18.06 -9.93
C LYS A 51 7.04 17.17 -11.06
N VAL A 52 7.11 15.86 -10.89
CA VAL A 52 6.56 14.88 -11.82
C VAL A 52 5.09 14.65 -11.53
N ASP A 53 4.72 14.39 -10.28
CA ASP A 53 3.35 14.23 -9.86
C ASP A 53 2.91 15.41 -9.01
N TYR A 54 2.12 16.30 -9.61
CA TYR A 54 1.65 17.51 -8.95
C TYR A 54 0.71 17.26 -7.77
N ILE A 55 0.15 16.06 -7.62
CA ILE A 55 -0.65 15.71 -6.44
C ILE A 55 0.22 15.63 -5.17
N TYR A 56 1.54 15.45 -5.34
CA TYR A 56 2.54 15.57 -4.29
C TYR A 56 3.12 16.98 -4.16
N GLY A 57 2.93 17.85 -5.15
CA GLY A 57 3.59 19.14 -5.25
C GLY A 57 2.84 20.34 -4.68
N VAL A 58 3.51 21.49 -4.78
CA VAL A 58 3.02 22.81 -4.35
C VAL A 58 1.66 23.14 -4.95
N PRO A 59 1.38 22.88 -6.26
CA PRO A 59 0.08 23.20 -6.84
C PRO A 59 -1.10 22.53 -6.11
N ALA A 60 -0.98 21.24 -5.77
CA ALA A 60 -2.05 20.54 -5.04
C ALA A 60 -2.23 21.06 -3.61
N PHE A 61 -1.13 21.44 -2.95
CA PHE A 61 -1.19 22.01 -1.60
C PHE A 61 -1.86 23.39 -1.60
N GLU A 62 -1.45 24.30 -2.49
CA GLU A 62 -2.02 25.66 -2.60
C GLU A 62 -3.49 25.65 -3.02
N ASN A 63 -3.88 24.70 -3.88
CA ASN A 63 -5.26 24.50 -4.29
C ASN A 63 -6.13 23.77 -3.25
N ASN A 64 -5.60 23.45 -2.07
CA ASN A 64 -6.30 22.70 -1.01
C ASN A 64 -6.86 21.36 -1.48
N GLU A 65 -6.13 20.64 -2.33
CA GLU A 65 -6.55 19.34 -2.82
C GLU A 65 -6.38 18.25 -1.76
N GLY A 66 -7.50 17.73 -1.27
CA GLY A 66 -7.50 16.78 -0.14
C GLY A 66 -7.10 15.34 -0.47
N PHE A 67 -6.99 14.96 -1.75
CA PHE A 67 -6.85 13.55 -2.15
C PHE A 67 -5.59 12.89 -1.57
N THR A 68 -4.41 13.50 -1.74
CA THR A 68 -3.15 12.90 -1.29
C THR A 68 -3.06 12.80 0.23
N SER A 69 -3.56 13.81 0.95
CA SER A 69 -3.60 13.77 2.42
C SER A 69 -4.62 12.75 2.94
N ALA A 70 -5.75 12.56 2.25
CA ALA A 70 -6.71 11.51 2.57
C ALA A 70 -6.11 10.10 2.35
N GLN A 71 -5.39 9.91 1.25
CA GLN A 71 -4.61 8.68 1.00
C GLN A 71 -3.57 8.44 2.10
N ALA A 72 -2.85 9.49 2.51
CA ALA A 72 -1.86 9.40 3.58
C ALA A 72 -2.47 9.01 4.94
N LEU A 73 -3.68 9.45 5.25
CA LEU A 73 -4.40 8.99 6.45
C LEU A 73 -4.71 7.48 6.36
N LEU A 74 -5.17 7.00 5.21
CA LEU A 74 -5.38 5.57 5.00
C LEU A 74 -4.06 4.78 5.02
N ASN A 75 -2.94 5.37 4.61
CA ASN A 75 -1.60 4.79 4.71
C ASN A 75 -1.22 4.51 6.18
N LEU A 76 -1.58 5.39 7.11
CA LEU A 76 -1.37 5.13 8.54
C LEU A 76 -2.14 3.90 9.02
N VAL A 77 -3.44 3.82 8.68
CA VAL A 77 -4.29 2.66 9.02
C VAL A 77 -3.73 1.38 8.42
N GLU A 78 -3.31 1.44 7.15
CA GLU A 78 -2.70 0.31 6.44
C GLU A 78 -1.49 -0.22 7.16
N ASN A 79 -0.60 0.67 7.57
CA ASN A 79 0.63 0.29 8.21
C ASN A 79 0.41 -0.37 9.56
N PHE A 80 -0.59 0.07 10.33
CA PHE A 80 -0.97 -0.63 11.56
C PHE A 80 -1.49 -2.06 11.27
N ILE A 81 -2.26 -2.25 10.20
CA ILE A 81 -2.70 -3.58 9.76
C ILE A 81 -1.50 -4.42 9.32
N ASN A 82 -0.57 -3.86 8.55
CA ASN A 82 0.65 -4.53 8.09
C ASN A 82 1.55 -4.97 9.26
N LEU A 83 1.74 -4.10 10.25
CA LEU A 83 2.47 -4.43 11.49
C LEU A 83 1.74 -5.51 12.28
N THR A 84 0.41 -5.45 12.35
CA THR A 84 -0.40 -6.48 13.03
C THR A 84 -0.27 -7.83 12.31
N TYR A 85 -0.21 -7.84 10.97
CA TYR A 85 0.10 -9.03 10.20
C TYR A 85 1.48 -9.59 10.54
N LEU A 86 2.53 -8.76 10.54
CA LEU A 86 3.89 -9.19 10.85
C LEU A 86 3.98 -9.77 12.27
N TYR A 87 3.38 -9.10 13.25
CA TYR A 87 3.29 -9.58 14.62
C TYR A 87 2.53 -10.93 14.69
N SER A 88 1.39 -11.01 14.03
CA SER A 88 0.55 -12.22 14.02
C SER A 88 1.26 -13.39 13.35
N ALA A 89 2.01 -13.15 12.28
CA ALA A 89 2.71 -14.17 11.53
C ALA A 89 3.95 -14.70 12.28
N HIS A 90 4.74 -13.81 12.89
CA HIS A 90 6.08 -14.17 13.38
C HIS A 90 6.19 -14.28 14.90
N ILE A 91 5.40 -13.51 15.64
CA ILE A 91 5.49 -13.47 17.11
C ILE A 91 4.36 -14.29 17.73
N ALA A 92 3.11 -13.90 17.48
CA ALA A 92 1.97 -14.61 18.04
C ALA A 92 1.70 -15.96 17.34
N LYS A 93 2.21 -16.14 16.11
CA LYS A 93 1.97 -17.32 15.25
C LYS A 93 0.48 -17.66 15.13
N SER A 94 -0.34 -16.62 15.00
CA SER A 94 -1.80 -16.71 14.96
C SER A 94 -2.29 -17.33 13.65
N PRO A 95 -3.25 -18.27 13.69
CA PRO A 95 -3.87 -18.81 12.48
C PRO A 95 -4.71 -17.78 11.71
N VAL A 96 -4.99 -16.62 12.31
CA VAL A 96 -5.75 -15.51 11.69
C VAL A 96 -4.85 -14.59 10.86
N ALA A 97 -3.51 -14.74 10.95
CA ALA A 97 -2.57 -13.89 10.22
C ALA A 97 -2.89 -13.75 8.71
N PRO A 98 -3.26 -14.81 7.96
CA PRO A 98 -3.64 -14.67 6.55
C PRO A 98 -4.78 -13.68 6.29
N VAL A 99 -5.78 -13.61 7.18
CA VAL A 99 -6.92 -12.69 7.05
C VAL A 99 -6.48 -11.24 7.25
N ILE A 100 -5.61 -11.00 8.23
CA ILE A 100 -5.07 -9.67 8.53
C ILE A 100 -4.21 -9.19 7.36
N GLY A 101 -3.29 -10.04 6.89
CA GLY A 101 -2.45 -9.74 5.73
C GLY A 101 -3.27 -9.47 4.48
N PHE A 102 -4.27 -10.31 4.19
CA PHE A 102 -5.16 -10.15 3.05
C PHE A 102 -5.89 -8.81 3.09
N THR A 103 -6.43 -8.43 4.26
CA THR A 103 -7.08 -7.13 4.46
C THR A 103 -6.13 -5.96 4.15
N GLY A 104 -4.89 -6.01 4.64
CA GLY A 104 -3.88 -5.00 4.39
C GLY A 104 -3.58 -4.81 2.89
N VAL A 105 -3.24 -5.89 2.18
CA VAL A 105 -2.88 -5.80 0.75
C VAL A 105 -4.06 -5.46 -0.16
N VAL A 106 -5.29 -5.83 0.19
CA VAL A 106 -6.48 -5.37 -0.53
C VAL A 106 -6.62 -3.86 -0.44
N MET A 107 -6.31 -3.27 0.72
CA MET A 107 -6.35 -1.82 0.89
C MET A 107 -5.26 -1.13 0.06
N THR A 108 -4.02 -1.63 0.09
CA THR A 108 -2.91 -1.11 -0.75
C THR A 108 -3.29 -1.13 -2.23
N PHE A 109 -3.78 -2.29 -2.69
CA PHE A 109 -4.17 -2.48 -4.09
C PHE A 109 -5.29 -1.53 -4.48
N SER A 110 -6.37 -1.47 -3.69
CA SER A 110 -7.55 -0.65 -4.00
C SER A 110 -7.24 0.85 -4.03
N LYS A 111 -6.41 1.33 -3.10
CA LYS A 111 -5.94 2.72 -3.08
C LYS A 111 -5.10 3.05 -4.31
N THR A 112 -4.21 2.16 -4.70
CA THR A 112 -3.35 2.35 -5.88
C THR A 112 -4.20 2.35 -7.16
N VAL A 113 -5.21 1.48 -7.25
CA VAL A 113 -6.21 1.54 -8.34
C VAL A 113 -6.95 2.87 -8.34
N LEU A 114 -7.41 3.35 -7.18
CA LEU A 114 -8.10 4.63 -7.06
C LEU A 114 -7.20 5.81 -7.49
N TYR A 115 -5.91 5.76 -7.15
CA TYR A 115 -4.93 6.76 -7.55
C TYR A 115 -4.75 6.82 -9.08
N TRP A 116 -4.62 5.67 -9.75
CA TRP A 116 -4.59 5.61 -11.21
C TRP A 116 -5.91 6.07 -11.85
N ALA A 117 -7.04 5.67 -11.26
CA ALA A 117 -8.35 6.05 -11.75
C ALA A 117 -8.56 7.57 -11.65
N GLN A 118 -8.11 8.20 -10.57
CA GLN A 118 -8.20 9.64 -10.40
C GLN A 118 -7.51 10.37 -11.56
N GLU A 119 -6.29 9.96 -11.93
CA GLU A 119 -5.56 10.59 -13.05
C GLU A 119 -6.29 10.37 -14.37
N TYR A 120 -6.79 9.17 -14.62
CA TYR A 120 -7.57 8.90 -15.83
C TYR A 120 -8.82 9.77 -15.92
N TYR A 121 -9.61 9.87 -14.84
CA TYR A 121 -10.87 10.63 -14.84
C TYR A 121 -10.68 12.14 -14.81
N CYS A 122 -9.55 12.66 -14.34
CA CYS A 122 -9.25 14.09 -14.41
C CYS A 122 -8.53 14.50 -15.71
N GLY A 123 -8.32 13.56 -16.64
CA GLY A 123 -7.63 13.85 -17.90
C GLY A 123 -6.12 14.05 -17.75
N TYR A 124 -5.49 13.24 -16.89
CA TYR A 124 -4.06 13.29 -16.56
C TYR A 124 -3.63 14.65 -15.99
N CYS A 125 -4.47 15.22 -15.13
CA CYS A 125 -4.32 16.58 -14.64
C CYS A 125 -3.09 16.81 -13.74
N LYS A 126 -2.49 15.75 -13.16
CA LYS A 126 -1.31 15.89 -12.29
C LYS A 126 -0.02 15.37 -12.92
N ILE A 127 -0.13 14.51 -13.93
CA ILE A 127 1.04 13.88 -14.56
C ILE A 127 1.18 14.17 -16.06
N GLY A 128 0.18 14.76 -16.70
CA GLY A 128 0.11 14.94 -18.16
C GLY A 128 1.12 15.94 -18.72
N HIS A 129 1.78 16.74 -17.88
CA HIS A 129 2.83 17.68 -18.30
C HIS A 129 4.19 17.02 -18.52
N ASN A 130 4.37 15.77 -18.11
CA ASN A 130 5.66 15.09 -18.16
C ASN A 130 5.98 14.50 -19.54
N THR A 131 7.27 14.27 -19.78
CA THR A 131 7.69 13.42 -20.90
C THR A 131 7.28 11.97 -20.66
N ILE A 132 7.12 11.19 -21.74
CA ILE A 132 6.79 9.76 -21.66
C ILE A 132 7.85 8.98 -20.85
N SER A 133 9.12 9.40 -20.91
CA SER A 133 10.20 8.77 -20.15
C SER A 133 10.05 9.01 -18.65
N ASP A 134 9.79 10.26 -18.25
CA ASP A 134 9.70 10.65 -16.85
C ASP A 134 8.48 10.01 -16.18
N ILE A 135 7.31 10.09 -16.82
CA ILE A 135 6.09 9.45 -16.30
C ILE A 135 6.25 7.93 -16.21
N THR A 136 6.90 7.29 -17.18
CA THR A 136 7.09 5.84 -17.14
C THR A 136 7.99 5.43 -15.97
N THR A 137 9.11 6.13 -15.81
CA THR A 137 10.15 5.76 -14.84
C THR A 137 9.77 6.12 -13.42
N LEU A 138 9.17 7.30 -13.23
CA LEU A 138 8.93 7.86 -11.90
C LEU A 138 7.49 7.66 -11.43
N TRP A 139 6.53 7.37 -12.31
CA TRP A 139 5.13 7.20 -11.94
C TRP A 139 4.59 5.80 -12.27
N VAL A 140 4.70 5.33 -13.52
CA VAL A 140 4.11 4.04 -13.95
C VAL A 140 4.77 2.85 -13.27
N ILE A 141 6.11 2.74 -13.33
CA ILE A 141 6.83 1.59 -12.78
C ILE A 141 6.64 1.49 -11.25
N PRO A 142 6.86 2.56 -10.46
CA PRO A 142 6.72 2.47 -9.00
C PRO A 142 5.29 2.10 -8.58
N ASN A 143 4.28 2.75 -9.15
CA ASN A 143 2.89 2.44 -8.82
C ASN A 143 2.46 1.07 -9.37
N GLY A 144 3.02 0.64 -10.50
CA GLY A 144 2.82 -0.71 -11.04
C GLY A 144 3.29 -1.80 -10.09
N ILE A 145 4.40 -1.59 -9.38
CA ILE A 145 4.88 -2.51 -8.33
C ILE A 145 3.88 -2.58 -7.16
N TRP A 146 3.31 -1.44 -6.76
CA TRP A 146 2.24 -1.35 -5.75
C TRP A 146 0.91 -1.99 -6.17
N LEU A 147 0.71 -2.28 -7.46
CA LEU A 147 -0.40 -3.10 -7.93
C LEU A 147 -0.02 -4.58 -8.01
N LEU A 148 1.12 -4.88 -8.63
CA LEU A 148 1.53 -6.24 -8.93
C LEU A 148 1.78 -7.07 -7.68
N VAL A 149 2.60 -6.57 -6.75
CA VAL A 149 2.99 -7.37 -5.57
C VAL A 149 1.82 -7.57 -4.62
N PRO A 150 1.02 -6.54 -4.24
CA PRO A 150 -0.19 -6.75 -3.46
C PRO A 150 -1.18 -7.66 -4.17
N GLY A 151 -1.36 -7.54 -5.50
CA GLY A 151 -2.21 -8.43 -6.30
C GLY A 151 -1.81 -9.91 -6.18
N ILE A 152 -0.51 -10.21 -6.25
CA ILE A 152 0.01 -11.58 -6.04
C ILE A 152 -0.27 -12.04 -4.61
N ILE A 153 -0.04 -11.19 -3.60
CA ILE A 153 -0.27 -11.54 -2.19
C ILE A 153 -1.75 -11.80 -1.92
N ILE A 154 -2.65 -11.01 -2.52
CA ILE A 154 -4.11 -11.21 -2.46
C ILE A 154 -4.46 -12.63 -2.93
N CYS A 155 -3.95 -13.04 -4.09
CA CYS A 155 -4.18 -14.39 -4.62
C CYS A 155 -3.63 -15.48 -3.69
N VAL A 156 -2.43 -15.30 -3.16
CA VAL A 156 -1.78 -16.27 -2.27
C VAL A 156 -2.56 -16.42 -0.95
N LEU A 157 -2.80 -15.32 -0.24
CA LEU A 157 -3.51 -15.35 1.04
C LEU A 157 -4.99 -15.74 0.86
N GLY A 158 -5.62 -15.31 -0.22
CA GLY A 158 -6.99 -15.72 -0.56
C GLY A 158 -7.10 -17.24 -0.73
N ASN A 159 -6.13 -17.86 -1.40
CA ASN A 159 -6.07 -19.32 -1.53
C ASN A 159 -5.82 -20.03 -0.21
N ASP A 160 -4.95 -19.48 0.66
CA ASP A 160 -4.71 -20.04 1.99
C ASP A 160 -5.97 -20.01 2.86
N ILE A 161 -6.69 -18.89 2.84
CA ILE A 161 -7.96 -18.72 3.55
C ILE A 161 -9.00 -19.71 3.01
N ALA A 162 -9.19 -19.76 1.69
CA ALA A 162 -10.16 -20.67 1.07
C ALA A 162 -9.85 -22.14 1.36
N THR A 163 -8.57 -22.53 1.32
CA THR A 163 -8.13 -23.90 1.62
C THR A 163 -8.42 -24.27 3.08
N SER A 164 -8.18 -23.34 4.00
CA SER A 164 -8.47 -23.53 5.42
C SER A 164 -9.97 -23.75 5.67
N LEU A 165 -10.83 -22.95 5.02
CA LEU A 165 -12.29 -23.09 5.10
C LEU A 165 -12.78 -24.43 4.52
N ARG A 166 -12.26 -24.84 3.36
CA ARG A 166 -12.61 -26.13 2.74
C ARG A 166 -12.20 -27.31 3.63
N THR A 167 -11.01 -27.23 4.22
CA THR A 167 -10.49 -28.27 5.11
C THR A 167 -11.35 -28.42 6.37
N GLN A 168 -11.75 -27.31 6.99
CA GLN A 168 -12.64 -27.35 8.17
C GLN A 168 -13.98 -27.98 7.82
N LYS A 169 -14.58 -27.60 6.68
CA LYS A 169 -15.82 -28.23 6.21
C LYS A 169 -15.69 -29.74 6.04
N THR A 170 -14.62 -30.23 5.42
CA THR A 170 -14.38 -31.67 5.26
C THR A 170 -14.28 -32.38 6.61
N ILE A 171 -13.60 -31.79 7.60
CA ILE A 171 -13.48 -32.35 8.95
C ILE A 171 -14.85 -32.43 9.63
N GLU A 172 -15.67 -31.38 9.50
CA GLU A 172 -17.03 -31.37 10.05
C GLU A 172 -17.92 -32.44 9.39
N ASP A 173 -17.80 -32.63 8.08
CA ASP A 173 -18.58 -33.63 7.34
C ASP A 173 -18.19 -35.06 7.74
N VAL A 174 -16.89 -35.35 7.94
CA VAL A 174 -16.43 -36.66 8.44
C VAL A 174 -16.95 -36.92 9.87
N ARG A 175 -16.88 -35.92 10.76
CA ARG A 175 -17.35 -36.05 12.16
C ARG A 175 -18.85 -36.32 12.31
N LYS A 176 -19.66 -36.05 11.28
CA LYS A 176 -21.10 -36.35 11.30
C LYS A 176 -21.43 -37.79 10.92
N ILE A 177 -20.46 -38.52 10.38
CA ILE A 177 -20.60 -39.92 9.95
C ILE A 177 -20.24 -40.88 11.11
N ASP A 178 -19.44 -40.41 12.07
CA ASP A 178 -19.09 -41.09 13.33
C ASP A 178 -20.15 -40.86 14.43
#